data_AF-A0AAD5HC39-F1
#
_entry.id   AF-A0AAD5HC39-F1
#
_cell.length_a   1.000
_cell.length_b   1.000
_cell.length_c   1.000
_cell.angle_alpha   90.00
_cell.angle_beta   90.00
_cell.angle_gamma   90.00
#
_symmetry.space_group_name_H-M   'P 1'
#
loop_
_entity.id
_entity.type
_entity.pdbx_description
1 polymer ?
#
loop_
_entity_poly.entity_id
_entity_poly.type
_entity_poly.pdbx_seq_one_letter_code
_entity_poly.pdbx_strand_id
1 'polypeptide(L)'
;MAARAATRAIANAAVRAKIASRPSISPRVSHAFRQLATSPTYIRVSGTPTRPAFIPALRCFSSEAPQQYRTLSFYKFSPIDRNSLKGLREELLADLHAMGIVGRIYIASEGINAQMSCPEKHLPQLKLYLQTKLKSLFGELMDLNLGTEHSRSFRALHVRIRKQLVSDGMKEGTYDLSLQPSHLHPKDWHAKLEKARASGKNPILIDMRNHYESQIGYFEGAIKPDVETFKGSMKAMNEIVKDIPKDQEVYMYCTGGIRCSKAGAILRSAGGFETVHMVAGGVTAYGRWIQAQEDKMRSLFRGKNFTFDARLGERISDEVLSQCHICGHTCDSFTNCVNASCNLLLVACSNCRARFKHTCGRPECYKVVEDYYDQGVGRSFKKLGDYSERTVVGVGASCEHPHDTRIRASQVLGEPGDVMKKWEQLGLELPPLNTPV
;
A
#
# COMPACT_ATOMS: atom_id res chain seq x y z
N MET A 1 10.35 49.55 35.92
CA MET A 1 11.42 48.81 36.60
C MET A 1 10.95 48.45 38.00
N ALA A 2 11.38 47.29 38.53
CA ALA A 2 11.09 46.76 39.87
C ALA A 2 9.67 46.18 40.13
N ALA A 3 9.28 45.13 39.38
CA ALA A 3 8.29 44.13 39.85
C ALA A 3 8.27 42.84 38.99
N ARG A 4 9.45 42.32 38.58
CA ARG A 4 9.53 41.08 37.76
C ARG A 4 10.78 40.21 38.03
N ALA A 5 11.34 40.29 39.23
CA ALA A 5 12.56 39.57 39.62
C ALA A 5 12.41 38.63 40.84
N ALA A 6 11.19 38.42 41.36
CA ALA A 6 10.96 37.65 42.60
C ALA A 6 10.18 36.33 42.41
N THR A 7 10.05 35.81 41.17
CA THR A 7 9.33 34.55 40.90
C THR A 7 10.20 33.55 40.13
N ARG A 8 11.53 33.61 40.33
CA ARG A 8 12.51 32.67 39.74
C ARG A 8 13.37 31.92 40.77
N ALA A 9 13.02 32.00 42.07
CA ALA A 9 13.81 31.40 43.15
C ALA A 9 13.11 30.25 43.91
N ILE A 10 11.93 29.78 43.47
CA ILE A 10 11.20 28.67 44.12
C ILE A 10 11.27 27.35 43.31
N ALA A 11 11.92 27.35 42.15
CA ALA A 11 12.01 26.18 41.27
C ALA A 11 13.26 25.28 41.45
N ASN A 12 14.12 25.53 42.45
CA ASN A 12 15.41 24.81 42.59
C ASN A 12 15.62 24.07 43.93
N ALA A 13 14.59 23.85 44.74
CA ALA A 13 14.72 23.16 46.03
C ALA A 13 13.90 21.86 46.17
N ALA A 14 13.29 21.34 45.08
CA ALA A 14 12.45 20.14 45.12
C ALA A 14 12.98 18.97 44.24
N VAL A 15 14.26 18.98 43.87
CA VAL A 15 14.90 17.90 43.07
C VAL A 15 16.00 17.15 43.87
N ARG A 16 16.09 17.37 45.18
CA ARG A 16 17.03 16.63 46.05
C ARG A 16 16.34 16.15 47.33
N ALA A 17 15.64 15.02 47.23
CA ALA A 17 15.47 14.04 48.31
C ALA A 17 14.45 12.97 47.90
N LYS A 18 14.92 11.89 47.25
CA LYS A 18 14.35 10.53 47.35
C LYS A 18 15.23 9.54 46.57
N ILE A 19 16.46 9.38 47.07
CA ILE A 19 17.32 8.23 46.76
C ILE A 19 17.90 7.78 48.11
N ALA A 20 17.34 6.72 48.69
CA ALA A 20 18.02 5.84 49.64
C ALA A 20 17.06 4.72 50.11
N SER A 21 17.20 3.50 49.57
CA SER A 21 17.09 2.24 50.35
C SER A 21 17.36 0.97 49.51
N ARG A 22 18.64 0.56 49.48
CA ARG A 22 19.22 -0.82 49.59
C ARG A 22 18.86 -1.94 48.57
N PRO A 23 19.64 -3.05 48.49
CA PRO A 23 21.07 -3.26 48.78
C PRO A 23 21.87 -3.92 47.61
N SER A 24 23.18 -3.98 47.82
CA SER A 24 24.27 -4.50 46.99
C SER A 24 24.38 -6.03 46.93
N ILE A 25 24.72 -6.58 45.75
CA ILE A 25 25.42 -7.86 45.57
C ILE A 25 26.52 -7.66 44.49
N SER A 26 27.67 -8.30 44.71
CA SER A 26 28.99 -8.07 44.11
C SER A 26 29.24 -8.88 42.79
N PRO A 27 30.42 -8.76 42.13
CA PRO A 27 30.59 -8.85 40.67
C PRO A 27 31.29 -10.11 40.11
N ARG A 28 31.44 -10.15 38.76
CA ARG A 28 32.16 -11.07 37.83
C ARG A 28 31.18 -12.01 37.10
N VAL A 29 31.08 -12.01 35.77
CA VAL A 29 32.06 -12.44 34.74
C VAL A 29 31.78 -11.66 33.43
N SER A 30 32.58 -10.65 33.09
CA SER A 30 33.59 -10.61 32.01
C SER A 30 33.17 -11.06 30.60
N HIS A 31 33.30 -10.12 29.64
CA HIS A 31 33.72 -10.28 28.23
C HIS A 31 33.01 -11.36 27.37
N ALA A 32 32.48 -11.11 26.18
CA ALA A 32 32.70 -10.06 25.19
C ALA A 32 31.62 -10.25 24.12
N PHE A 33 31.03 -9.18 23.59
CA PHE A 33 30.59 -9.19 22.18
C PHE A 33 30.56 -7.74 21.66
N ARG A 34 31.72 -7.35 21.12
CA ARG A 34 31.85 -6.24 20.18
C ARG A 34 31.31 -6.72 18.84
N GLN A 35 30.60 -5.81 18.17
CA GLN A 35 30.42 -5.71 16.71
C GLN A 35 29.69 -6.87 16.02
N LEU A 36 28.55 -6.55 15.39
CA LEU A 36 28.44 -6.54 13.92
C LEU A 36 27.02 -6.08 13.53
N ALA A 37 26.94 -4.88 12.98
CA ALA A 37 25.93 -4.56 11.99
C ALA A 37 26.42 -5.11 10.64
N THR A 38 25.57 -5.80 9.88
CA THR A 38 25.31 -5.62 8.42
C THR A 38 24.65 -6.85 7.78
N SER A 39 23.77 -6.56 6.82
CA SER A 39 23.26 -7.40 5.71
C SER A 39 22.10 -8.39 5.96
N PRO A 40 21.03 -8.35 5.13
CA PRO A 40 20.00 -9.39 5.11
C PRO A 40 20.53 -10.66 4.43
N THR A 41 20.29 -11.79 5.08
CA THR A 41 20.78 -13.12 4.71
C THR A 41 20.00 -13.68 3.52
N TYR A 42 20.70 -14.04 2.45
CA TYR A 42 20.17 -14.81 1.32
C TYR A 42 20.42 -16.31 1.57
N ILE A 43 19.39 -17.14 1.50
CA ILE A 43 19.56 -18.61 1.58
C ILE A 43 19.76 -19.15 0.17
N ARG A 44 20.93 -19.76 -0.06
CA ARG A 44 21.33 -20.45 -1.29
C ARG A 44 20.68 -21.83 -1.29
N VAL A 45 19.89 -22.17 -2.30
CA VAL A 45 19.47 -23.55 -2.54
C VAL A 45 20.36 -24.09 -3.66
N SER A 46 21.26 -25.00 -3.32
CA SER A 46 22.04 -25.77 -4.29
C SER A 46 21.67 -27.23 -4.13
N GLY A 47 21.24 -27.88 -5.20
CA GLY A 47 21.01 -29.32 -5.20
C GLY A 47 21.12 -29.89 -6.62
N THR A 48 22.12 -30.74 -6.82
CA THR A 48 22.09 -31.85 -7.80
C THR A 48 21.72 -33.13 -7.01
N PRO A 49 20.86 -34.02 -7.52
CA PRO A 49 20.34 -35.11 -6.70
C PRO A 49 21.22 -36.36 -6.78
N THR A 50 21.70 -36.84 -5.64
CA THR A 50 22.10 -38.24 -5.44
C THR A 50 21.10 -38.89 -4.48
N ARG A 51 20.44 -39.96 -4.92
CA ARG A 51 19.48 -40.75 -4.13
C ARG A 51 20.15 -41.40 -2.91
N PRO A 52 19.44 -41.44 -1.76
CA PRO A 52 19.48 -42.61 -0.90
C PRO A 52 18.06 -43.15 -0.59
N ALA A 53 18.07 -44.37 -0.05
CA ALA A 53 17.00 -45.35 -0.01
C ALA A 53 15.70 -44.94 0.74
N PHE A 54 14.61 -45.56 0.29
CA PHE A 54 13.24 -45.47 0.81
C PHE A 54 13.16 -45.91 2.28
N ILE A 55 12.64 -45.03 3.14
CA ILE A 55 11.96 -45.38 4.40
C ILE A 55 10.52 -44.92 4.22
N PRO A 56 9.50 -45.78 4.39
CA PRO A 56 8.12 -45.38 4.18
C PRO A 56 7.65 -44.54 5.37
N ALA A 57 7.76 -43.22 5.23
CA ALA A 57 7.07 -42.30 6.12
C ALA A 57 5.56 -42.41 5.87
N LEU A 58 4.80 -42.77 6.91
CA LEU A 58 3.34 -42.72 6.92
C LEU A 58 2.87 -41.36 6.38
N ARG A 59 2.27 -41.36 5.20
CA ARG A 59 1.51 -40.21 4.70
C ARG A 59 0.19 -40.16 5.45
N CYS A 60 0.14 -39.38 6.53
CA CYS A 60 -1.10 -38.72 6.92
C CYS A 60 -1.41 -37.68 5.84
N PHE A 61 -2.22 -38.06 4.85
CA PHE A 61 -2.92 -37.09 4.03
C PHE A 61 -3.99 -36.44 4.90
N SER A 62 -3.68 -35.31 5.55
CA SER A 62 -4.73 -34.37 5.91
C SER A 62 -5.08 -33.60 4.63
N SER A 63 -6.15 -34.01 3.97
CA SER A 63 -6.83 -33.21 2.96
C SER A 63 -7.55 -32.06 3.67
N GLU A 64 -6.81 -31.08 4.18
CA GLU A 64 -7.43 -29.82 4.57
C GLU A 64 -7.85 -29.10 3.29
N ALA A 65 -9.14 -28.77 3.17
CA ALA A 65 -9.63 -27.91 2.11
C ALA A 65 -8.80 -26.62 2.07
N PRO A 66 -8.53 -26.04 0.88
CA PRO A 66 -7.72 -24.84 0.77
C PRO A 66 -8.28 -23.73 1.68
N GLN A 67 -7.46 -23.27 2.62
CA GLN A 67 -7.84 -22.25 3.60
C GLN A 67 -8.30 -20.98 2.87
N GLN A 68 -9.57 -20.62 3.01
CA GLN A 68 -10.10 -19.37 2.48
C GLN A 68 -9.63 -18.19 3.35
N TYR A 69 -9.29 -17.09 2.69
CA TYR A 69 -8.85 -15.86 3.32
C TYR A 69 -9.75 -14.72 2.91
N ARG A 70 -10.04 -13.82 3.86
CA ARG A 70 -10.70 -12.55 3.59
C ARG A 70 -9.71 -11.41 3.72
N THR A 71 -9.54 -10.66 2.64
CA THR A 71 -8.71 -9.45 2.66
C THR A 71 -9.50 -8.30 3.29
N LEU A 72 -8.85 -7.54 4.17
CA LEU A 72 -9.44 -6.42 4.86
C LEU A 72 -8.41 -5.32 5.14
N SER A 73 -8.89 -4.10 5.31
CA SER A 73 -8.07 -2.99 5.77
C SER A 73 -8.82 -2.09 6.73
N PHE A 74 -8.06 -1.39 7.58
CA PHE A 74 -8.57 -0.35 8.48
C PHE A 74 -7.44 0.61 8.83
N TYR A 75 -7.79 1.80 9.28
CA TYR A 75 -6.85 2.73 9.91
C TYR A 75 -7.55 3.49 11.03
N LYS A 76 -6.75 4.06 11.92
CA LYS A 76 -7.22 4.99 12.94
C LYS A 76 -6.11 5.97 13.26
N PHE A 77 -6.42 7.25 13.10
CA PHE A 77 -5.61 8.31 13.70
C PHE A 77 -6.00 8.44 15.17
N SER A 78 -5.06 8.11 16.05
CA SER A 78 -5.19 8.23 17.50
C SER A 78 -3.79 8.42 18.06
N PRO A 79 -3.50 9.54 18.75
CA PRO A 79 -2.19 9.78 19.33
C PRO A 79 -1.77 8.64 20.28
N ILE A 80 -0.55 8.14 20.10
CA ILE A 80 0.06 7.12 20.98
C ILE A 80 1.46 7.56 21.36
N ASP A 81 1.85 7.28 22.60
CA ASP A 81 3.21 7.53 23.07
C ASP A 81 4.25 6.80 22.22
N ARG A 82 5.31 7.51 21.82
CA ARG A 82 6.37 6.96 20.98
C ARG A 82 7.13 5.83 21.66
N ASN A 83 7.21 5.84 22.99
CA ASN A 83 7.94 4.82 23.74
C ASN A 83 7.19 3.48 23.77
N SER A 84 5.85 3.48 23.67
CA SER A 84 5.05 2.25 23.67
C SER A 84 5.03 1.53 22.31
N LEU A 85 5.42 2.19 21.21
CA LEU A 85 5.36 1.63 19.85
C LEU A 85 6.16 0.33 19.68
N LYS A 86 7.29 0.17 20.39
CA LYS A 86 8.08 -1.07 20.32
C LYS A 86 7.33 -2.25 20.92
N GLY A 87 6.78 -2.09 22.13
CA GLY A 87 5.97 -3.13 22.78
C GLY A 87 4.71 -3.45 21.98
N LEU A 88 3.99 -2.41 21.51
CA LEU A 88 2.81 -2.59 20.68
C LEU A 88 3.10 -3.36 19.39
N ARG A 89 4.26 -3.12 18.75
CA ARG A 89 4.67 -3.88 17.57
C ARG A 89 4.81 -5.37 17.87
N GLU A 90 5.44 -5.72 18.99
CA GLU A 90 5.70 -7.11 19.38
C GLU A 90 4.39 -7.83 19.72
N GLU A 91 3.50 -7.16 20.45
CA GLU A 91 2.16 -7.69 20.76
C GLU A 91 1.32 -7.92 19.49
N LEU A 92 1.23 -6.92 18.59
CA LEU A 92 0.50 -7.07 17.33
C LEU A 92 1.07 -8.20 16.47
N LEU A 93 2.39 -8.38 16.46
CA LEU A 93 3.02 -9.50 15.75
C LEU A 93 2.61 -10.83 16.36
N ALA A 94 2.72 -10.98 17.67
CA ALA A 94 2.40 -12.24 18.36
C ALA A 94 0.91 -12.61 18.21
N ASP A 95 0.02 -11.68 18.56
CA ASP A 95 -1.43 -11.89 18.57
C ASP A 95 -1.97 -12.26 17.18
N LEU A 96 -1.58 -11.50 16.15
CA LEU A 96 -2.09 -11.70 14.80
C LEU A 96 -1.41 -12.90 14.10
N HIS A 97 -0.15 -13.19 14.43
CA HIS A 97 0.51 -14.40 13.94
C HIS A 97 -0.16 -15.66 14.49
N ALA A 98 -0.58 -15.67 15.76
CA ALA A 98 -1.32 -16.78 16.36
C ALA A 98 -2.66 -17.05 15.64
N MET A 99 -3.28 -16.01 15.06
CA MET A 99 -4.49 -16.13 14.22
C MET A 99 -4.19 -16.51 12.76
N GLY A 100 -2.93 -16.74 12.39
CA GLY A 100 -2.53 -17.02 11.00
C GLY A 100 -2.76 -15.85 10.04
N ILE A 101 -2.86 -14.63 10.56
CA ILE A 101 -3.05 -13.41 9.77
C ILE A 101 -1.75 -13.06 9.07
N VAL A 102 -1.88 -12.62 7.83
CA VAL A 102 -0.78 -12.12 6.99
C VAL A 102 -1.15 -10.73 6.49
N GLY A 103 -0.19 -9.83 6.35
CA GLY A 103 -0.52 -8.43 6.09
C GLY A 103 0.61 -7.45 6.33
N ARG A 104 0.31 -6.18 6.13
CA ARG A 104 1.15 -5.05 6.49
C ARG A 104 0.41 -4.14 7.44
N ILE A 105 1.04 -3.88 8.58
CA ILE A 105 0.55 -2.97 9.59
C ILE A 105 1.63 -1.92 9.84
N TYR A 106 1.25 -0.67 9.70
CA TYR A 106 2.07 0.47 10.09
C TYR A 106 1.50 1.03 11.37
N ILE A 107 2.39 1.24 12.34
CA ILE A 107 2.10 1.99 13.55
C ILE A 107 3.02 3.21 13.61
N ALA A 108 2.50 4.31 14.10
CA ALA A 108 3.21 5.57 14.28
C ALA A 108 2.63 6.26 15.51
N SER A 109 3.26 7.34 15.99
CA SER A 109 2.68 8.14 17.08
C SER A 109 1.33 8.76 16.72
N GLU A 110 0.99 8.83 15.44
CA GLU A 110 -0.31 9.30 14.96
C GLU A 110 -1.38 8.18 14.87
N GLY A 111 -1.04 6.90 15.10
CA GLY A 111 -2.03 5.81 15.16
C GLY A 111 -1.62 4.50 14.48
N ILE A 112 -2.57 3.86 13.79
CA ILE A 112 -2.41 2.56 13.10
C ILE A 112 -3.03 2.57 11.69
N ASN A 113 -2.40 1.86 10.76
CA ASN A 113 -2.91 1.58 9.42
C ASN A 113 -2.61 0.12 9.08
N ALA A 114 -3.61 -0.64 8.69
CA ALA A 114 -3.51 -2.08 8.49
C ALA A 114 -4.16 -2.52 7.18
N GLN A 115 -3.48 -3.40 6.46
CA GLN A 115 -3.97 -4.11 5.28
C GLN A 115 -3.56 -5.57 5.45
N MET A 116 -4.52 -6.50 5.50
CA MET A 116 -4.23 -7.88 5.85
C MET A 116 -5.19 -8.85 5.17
N SER A 117 -4.80 -10.12 5.11
CA SER A 117 -5.68 -11.25 4.82
C SER A 117 -5.81 -12.09 6.08
N CYS A 118 -7.04 -12.29 6.52
CA CYS A 118 -7.37 -13.10 7.68
C CYS A 118 -7.96 -14.44 7.19
N PRO A 119 -7.51 -15.59 7.72
CA PRO A 119 -8.24 -16.84 7.52
C PRO A 119 -9.72 -16.68 7.89
N GLU A 120 -10.61 -17.14 7.02
CA GLU A 120 -12.06 -16.92 7.17
C GLU A 120 -12.58 -17.45 8.51
N LYS A 121 -12.09 -18.63 8.93
CA LYS A 121 -12.40 -19.24 10.24
C LYS A 121 -12.00 -18.39 11.46
N HIS A 122 -11.03 -17.48 11.33
CA HIS A 122 -10.55 -16.63 12.42
C HIS A 122 -11.11 -15.19 12.34
N LEU A 123 -11.96 -14.88 11.35
CA LEU A 123 -12.60 -13.56 11.26
C LEU A 123 -13.39 -13.16 12.52
N PRO A 124 -14.17 -14.05 13.17
CA PRO A 124 -14.86 -13.69 14.41
C PRO A 124 -13.87 -13.34 15.53
N GLN A 125 -12.79 -14.11 15.67
CA GLN A 125 -11.73 -13.85 16.66
C GLN A 125 -11.02 -12.51 16.38
N LEU A 126 -10.71 -12.21 15.12
CA LEU A 126 -10.14 -10.92 14.73
C LEU A 126 -11.11 -9.78 15.04
N LYS A 127 -12.40 -9.90 14.70
CA LYS A 127 -13.40 -8.86 15.02
C LYS A 127 -13.46 -8.57 16.53
N LEU A 128 -13.46 -9.62 17.36
CA LEU A 128 -13.42 -9.46 18.81
C LEU A 128 -12.14 -8.76 19.27
N TYR A 129 -10.98 -9.14 18.74
CA TYR A 129 -9.70 -8.49 19.04
C TYR A 129 -9.71 -6.99 18.69
N LEU A 130 -10.27 -6.64 17.53
CA LEU A 130 -10.40 -5.25 17.08
C LEU A 130 -11.35 -4.45 17.99
N GLN A 131 -12.48 -5.03 18.36
CA GLN A 131 -13.52 -4.39 19.19
C GLN A 131 -13.16 -4.32 20.68
N THR A 132 -12.14 -5.05 21.13
CA THR A 132 -11.68 -5.06 22.53
C THR A 132 -10.31 -4.40 22.65
N LYS A 133 -9.24 -5.13 22.30
CA LYS A 133 -7.85 -4.72 22.51
C LYS A 133 -7.47 -3.51 21.65
N LEU A 134 -7.81 -3.49 20.36
CA LEU A 134 -7.49 -2.29 19.56
C LEU A 134 -8.40 -1.11 19.89
N LYS A 135 -9.68 -1.35 20.18
CA LYS A 135 -10.59 -0.29 20.61
C LYS A 135 -10.11 0.39 21.91
N SER A 136 -9.55 -0.35 22.86
CA SER A 136 -9.02 0.25 24.09
C SER A 136 -7.76 1.10 23.86
N LEU A 137 -6.96 0.77 22.84
CA LEU A 137 -5.74 1.50 22.50
C LEU A 137 -5.96 2.70 21.57
N PHE A 138 -6.90 2.58 20.63
CA PHE A 138 -7.09 3.54 19.54
C PHE A 138 -8.48 4.21 19.53
N GLY A 139 -9.38 3.83 20.44
CA GLY A 139 -10.80 4.21 20.40
C GLY A 139 -11.58 3.47 19.31
N GLU A 140 -12.78 3.97 18.98
CA GLU A 140 -13.62 3.37 17.94
C GLU A 140 -12.87 3.32 16.60
N LEU A 141 -12.68 2.11 16.07
CA LEU A 141 -12.10 1.90 14.75
C LEU A 141 -13.15 2.21 13.68
N MET A 142 -12.68 2.56 12.48
CA MET A 142 -13.55 2.62 11.32
C MET A 142 -14.12 1.24 10.97
N ASP A 143 -15.20 1.23 10.19
CA ASP A 143 -15.70 0.00 9.57
C ASP A 143 -14.61 -0.69 8.73
N LEU A 144 -14.55 -2.02 8.84
CA LEU A 144 -13.57 -2.80 8.11
C LEU A 144 -13.84 -2.73 6.62
N ASN A 145 -12.83 -2.31 5.86
CA ASN A 145 -12.83 -2.38 4.41
C ASN A 145 -12.52 -3.82 3.99
N LEU A 146 -13.53 -4.68 4.03
CA LEU A 146 -13.48 -6.02 3.45
C LEU A 146 -13.35 -5.90 1.92
N GLY A 147 -12.34 -6.56 1.37
CA GLY A 147 -12.17 -6.71 -0.07
C GLY A 147 -13.27 -7.59 -0.68
N THR A 148 -13.47 -7.46 -1.98
CA THR A 148 -14.51 -8.19 -2.71
C THR A 148 -14.14 -9.65 -2.96
N GLU A 149 -12.84 -9.94 -3.04
CA GLU A 149 -12.29 -11.27 -3.32
C GLU A 149 -11.80 -12.00 -2.06
N HIS A 150 -11.97 -13.33 -2.04
CA HIS A 150 -11.42 -14.22 -1.01
C HIS A 150 -10.06 -14.73 -1.45
N SER A 151 -8.98 -14.04 -1.08
CA SER A 151 -7.62 -14.45 -1.44
C SER A 151 -6.61 -14.13 -0.35
N ARG A 152 -5.57 -14.97 -0.25
CA ARG A 152 -4.38 -14.68 0.56
C ARG A 152 -3.52 -13.65 -0.18
N SER A 153 -3.93 -12.40 -0.09
CA SER A 153 -3.30 -11.28 -0.80
C SER A 153 -1.92 -10.89 -0.24
N PHE A 154 -1.57 -11.43 0.94
CA PHE A 154 -0.31 -11.21 1.63
C PHE A 154 0.43 -12.52 1.94
N ARG A 155 1.74 -12.56 1.73
CA ARG A 155 2.60 -13.70 2.06
C ARG A 155 2.87 -13.84 3.56
N ALA A 156 3.26 -12.77 4.23
CA ALA A 156 3.67 -12.76 5.62
C ALA A 156 3.06 -11.55 6.35
N LEU A 157 3.05 -11.62 7.68
CA LEU A 157 2.72 -10.50 8.55
C LEU A 157 3.95 -9.62 8.77
N HIS A 158 3.79 -8.33 8.52
CA HIS A 158 4.78 -7.32 8.86
C HIS A 158 4.12 -6.21 9.66
N VAL A 159 4.64 -5.97 10.87
CA VAL A 159 4.32 -4.78 11.65
C VAL A 159 5.55 -3.88 11.67
N ARG A 160 5.43 -2.67 11.12
CA ARG A 160 6.53 -1.71 10.97
C ARG A 160 6.19 -0.42 11.69
N ILE A 161 7.11 0.04 12.54
CA ILE A 161 7.06 1.38 13.12
C ILE A 161 7.47 2.37 12.03
N ARG A 162 6.64 3.39 11.80
CA ARG A 162 6.87 4.45 10.83
C ARG A 162 6.83 5.82 11.52
N LYS A 163 7.40 6.83 10.85
CA LYS A 163 7.28 8.23 11.30
C LYS A 163 5.83 8.73 11.17
N GLN A 164 5.19 8.36 10.07
CA GLN A 164 3.79 8.65 9.76
C GLN A 164 3.17 7.38 9.15
N LEU A 165 1.87 7.16 9.36
CA LEU A 165 1.10 6.07 8.76
C LEU A 165 1.03 6.18 7.25
N VAL A 166 0.96 7.42 6.76
CA VAL A 166 1.10 7.80 5.36
C VAL A 166 1.90 9.10 5.28
N SER A 167 2.92 9.13 4.44
CA SER A 167 3.86 10.25 4.40
C SER A 167 3.34 11.40 3.54
N ASP A 168 2.96 12.49 4.19
CA ASP A 168 2.48 13.75 3.56
C ASP A 168 3.62 14.70 3.20
N GLY A 169 4.80 14.55 3.82
CA GLY A 169 5.94 15.44 3.62
C GLY A 169 5.81 16.82 4.28
N MET A 170 4.83 17.00 5.16
CA MET A 170 4.62 18.16 6.00
C MET A 170 5.39 18.00 7.32
N LYS A 171 5.62 19.12 8.03
CA LYS A 171 6.21 19.08 9.37
C LYS A 171 5.14 18.66 10.39
N GLU A 172 5.53 17.84 11.35
CA GLU A 172 4.64 17.46 12.45
C GLU A 172 4.14 18.70 13.21
N GLY A 173 2.87 18.70 13.61
CA GLY A 173 2.24 19.81 14.32
C GLY A 173 1.81 21.00 13.44
N THR A 174 1.95 20.91 12.11
CA THR A 174 1.48 21.98 11.18
C THR A 174 0.01 21.86 10.79
N TYR A 175 -0.67 20.80 11.20
CA TYR A 175 -2.07 20.54 10.93
C TYR A 175 -2.69 19.74 12.07
N ASP A 176 -4.01 19.79 12.17
CA ASP A 176 -4.76 19.10 13.21
C ASP A 176 -5.55 17.91 12.64
N LEU A 177 -5.16 16.68 13.01
CA LEU A 177 -5.83 15.43 12.61
C LEU A 177 -7.21 15.25 13.26
N SER A 178 -7.58 16.07 14.24
CA SER A 178 -8.95 16.10 14.79
C SER A 178 -9.94 16.70 13.79
N LEU A 179 -9.47 17.60 12.90
CA LEU A 179 -10.25 18.28 11.88
C LEU A 179 -10.40 17.44 10.60
N GLN A 180 -10.58 16.13 10.73
CA GLN A 180 -10.83 15.25 9.58
C GLN A 180 -12.07 15.69 8.78
N PRO A 181 -12.14 15.34 7.48
CA PRO A 181 -13.33 15.53 6.66
C PRO A 181 -14.56 14.87 7.27
N SER A 182 -15.73 15.28 6.78
CA SER A 182 -16.94 14.51 6.98
C SER A 182 -16.92 13.22 6.15
N HIS A 183 -17.24 12.11 6.80
CA HIS A 183 -17.25 10.79 6.18
C HIS A 183 -18.65 10.49 5.63
N LEU A 184 -18.82 10.64 4.32
CA LEU A 184 -20.07 10.30 3.64
C LEU A 184 -20.15 8.80 3.41
N HIS A 185 -21.25 8.18 3.83
CA HIS A 185 -21.53 6.79 3.46
C HIS A 185 -21.59 6.67 1.91
N PRO A 186 -21.17 5.54 1.30
CA PRO A 186 -21.19 5.38 -0.16
C PRO A 186 -22.48 5.82 -0.87
N LYS A 187 -23.64 5.55 -0.25
CA LYS A 187 -24.96 6.00 -0.73
C LYS A 187 -25.07 7.52 -0.82
N ASP A 188 -24.71 8.23 0.26
CA ASP A 188 -24.82 9.69 0.33
C ASP A 188 -23.77 10.36 -0.56
N TRP A 189 -22.57 9.77 -0.63
CA TRP A 189 -21.51 10.17 -1.55
C TRP A 189 -22.02 10.11 -3.01
N HIS A 190 -22.62 8.99 -3.39
CA HIS A 190 -23.18 8.80 -4.73
C HIS A 190 -24.25 9.86 -5.04
N ALA A 191 -25.25 9.99 -4.17
CA ALA A 191 -26.35 10.91 -4.35
C ALA A 191 -25.89 12.38 -4.41
N LYS A 192 -24.92 12.79 -3.57
CA LYS A 192 -24.35 14.15 -3.61
C LYS A 192 -23.64 14.43 -4.93
N LEU A 193 -22.78 13.51 -5.39
CA LEU A 193 -22.05 13.70 -6.65
C LEU A 193 -23.00 13.70 -7.86
N GLU A 194 -23.99 12.82 -7.89
CA GLU A 194 -24.99 12.76 -8.95
C GLU A 194 -25.82 14.06 -9.00
N LYS A 195 -26.32 14.51 -7.84
CA LYS A 195 -27.08 15.77 -7.73
C LYS A 195 -26.24 16.98 -8.18
N ALA A 196 -24.98 17.05 -7.77
CA ALA A 196 -24.09 18.14 -8.18
C ALA A 196 -23.97 18.20 -9.71
N ARG A 197 -23.73 17.04 -10.35
CA ARG A 197 -23.61 16.93 -11.81
C ARG A 197 -24.92 17.26 -12.53
N ALA A 198 -26.05 16.76 -12.03
CA ALA A 198 -27.38 17.08 -12.60
C ALA A 198 -27.70 18.58 -12.54
N SER A 199 -27.18 19.30 -11.53
CA SER A 199 -27.34 20.75 -11.39
C SER A 199 -26.37 21.58 -12.23
N GLY A 200 -25.51 20.95 -13.05
CA GLY A 200 -24.50 21.63 -13.87
C GLY A 200 -23.31 22.17 -13.08
N LYS A 201 -23.28 21.98 -11.75
CA LYS A 201 -22.15 22.37 -10.88
C LYS A 201 -21.26 21.16 -10.67
N ASN A 202 -20.14 21.10 -11.37
CA ASN A 202 -19.14 20.05 -11.11
C ASN A 202 -18.55 20.27 -9.70
N PRO A 203 -18.69 19.30 -8.77
CA PRO A 203 -18.07 19.42 -7.46
C PRO A 203 -16.55 19.39 -7.61
N ILE A 204 -15.84 20.04 -6.68
CA ILE A 204 -14.38 19.97 -6.62
C ILE A 204 -14.02 18.58 -6.11
N LEU A 205 -13.85 17.64 -7.03
CA LEU A 205 -13.61 16.23 -6.74
C LEU A 205 -12.15 15.89 -6.98
N ILE A 206 -11.38 15.62 -5.94
CA ILE A 206 -9.94 15.41 -6.01
C ILE A 206 -9.61 13.93 -5.75
N ASP A 207 -8.93 13.30 -6.70
CA ASP A 207 -8.33 11.98 -6.53
C ASP A 207 -7.03 12.11 -5.72
N MET A 208 -7.03 11.70 -4.46
CA MET A 208 -5.84 11.76 -3.60
C MET A 208 -4.92 10.54 -3.79
N ARG A 209 -5.04 9.84 -4.91
CA ARG A 209 -4.22 8.69 -5.27
C ARG A 209 -3.02 9.08 -6.14
N ASN A 210 -2.12 8.12 -6.35
CA ASN A 210 -0.99 8.28 -7.26
C ASN A 210 -1.45 8.09 -8.71
N HIS A 211 -0.68 8.59 -9.67
CA HIS A 211 -1.03 8.59 -11.09
C HIS A 211 -1.43 7.21 -11.64
N TYR A 212 -0.73 6.15 -11.24
CA TYR A 212 -0.95 4.79 -11.74
C TYR A 212 -2.26 4.20 -11.22
N GLU A 213 -2.75 4.67 -10.06
CA GLU A 213 -4.04 4.23 -9.51
C GLU A 213 -5.19 4.84 -10.29
N SER A 214 -5.05 6.11 -10.69
CA SER A 214 -6.04 6.84 -11.48
C SER A 214 -6.00 6.49 -12.98
N GLN A 215 -4.94 5.85 -13.45
CA GLN A 215 -4.81 5.37 -14.84
C GLN A 215 -5.82 4.27 -15.16
N ILE A 216 -6.16 3.41 -14.20
CA ILE A 216 -7.04 2.25 -14.42
C ILE A 216 -8.46 2.44 -13.89
N GLY A 217 -8.72 3.50 -13.14
CA GLY A 217 -10.05 3.82 -12.65
C GLY A 217 -10.12 5.10 -11.86
N TYR A 218 -11.23 5.82 -11.91
CA TYR A 218 -11.42 7.10 -11.23
C TYR A 218 -12.92 7.45 -11.15
N PHE A 219 -13.29 8.36 -10.24
CA PHE A 219 -14.65 8.91 -10.25
C PHE A 219 -14.82 9.91 -11.38
N GLU A 220 -15.95 9.85 -12.07
CA GLU A 220 -16.27 10.79 -13.14
C GLU A 220 -16.22 12.24 -12.67
N GLY A 221 -15.55 13.09 -13.45
CA GLY A 221 -15.33 14.50 -13.11
C GLY A 221 -14.22 14.76 -12.10
N ALA A 222 -13.52 13.72 -11.62
CA ALA A 222 -12.41 13.91 -10.70
C ALA A 222 -11.20 14.58 -11.35
N ILE A 223 -10.62 15.55 -10.64
CA ILE A 223 -9.28 16.07 -10.87
C ILE A 223 -8.29 15.01 -10.43
N LYS A 224 -7.40 14.60 -11.34
CA LYS A 224 -6.41 13.53 -11.13
C LYS A 224 -4.99 14.11 -11.13
N PRO A 225 -4.42 14.45 -9.97
CA PRO A 225 -3.04 14.89 -9.87
C PRO A 225 -2.06 13.91 -10.53
N ASP A 226 -1.19 14.41 -11.39
CA ASP A 226 -0.09 13.63 -11.94
C ASP A 226 1.08 13.57 -10.95
N VAL A 227 1.00 12.64 -10.01
CA VAL A 227 1.96 12.52 -8.91
C VAL A 227 2.32 11.07 -8.60
N GLU A 228 3.58 10.82 -8.27
CA GLU A 228 4.09 9.48 -7.93
C GLU A 228 3.89 9.12 -6.45
N THR A 229 3.72 10.12 -5.59
CA THR A 229 3.68 9.96 -4.14
C THR A 229 2.58 10.80 -3.52
N PHE A 230 2.10 10.37 -2.35
CA PHE A 230 1.12 11.14 -1.57
C PHE A 230 1.64 12.54 -1.17
N LYS A 231 2.95 12.66 -0.89
CA LYS A 231 3.60 13.96 -0.71
C LYS A 231 3.44 14.86 -1.93
N GLY A 232 3.56 14.30 -3.14
CA GLY A 232 3.26 15.01 -4.37
C GLY A 232 1.78 15.42 -4.44
N SER A 233 0.86 14.51 -4.09
CA SER A 233 -0.59 14.80 -4.05
C SER A 233 -0.93 15.98 -3.13
N MET A 234 -0.25 16.12 -1.99
CA MET A 234 -0.45 17.27 -1.10
C MET A 234 -0.11 18.60 -1.76
N LYS A 235 1.01 18.67 -2.48
CA LYS A 235 1.40 19.87 -3.24
C LYS A 235 0.40 20.17 -4.35
N ALA A 236 0.03 19.16 -5.12
CA ALA A 236 -0.92 19.30 -6.21
C ALA A 236 -2.31 19.74 -5.71
N MET A 237 -2.79 19.18 -4.60
CA MET A 237 -4.04 19.58 -3.96
C MET A 237 -4.02 21.07 -3.59
N ASN A 238 -2.94 21.55 -2.97
CA ASN A 238 -2.81 22.96 -2.61
C ASN A 238 -2.86 23.88 -3.84
N GLU A 239 -2.26 23.47 -4.97
CA GLU A 239 -2.35 24.22 -6.23
C GLU A 239 -3.75 24.17 -6.84
N ILE A 240 -4.44 23.03 -6.80
CA ILE A 240 -5.80 22.87 -7.31
C ILE A 240 -6.76 23.80 -6.56
N VAL A 241 -6.59 23.92 -5.24
CA VAL A 241 -7.54 24.62 -4.35
C VAL A 241 -7.13 26.06 -4.03
N LYS A 242 -6.05 26.58 -4.63
CA LYS A 242 -5.50 27.89 -4.27
C LYS A 242 -6.47 29.04 -4.55
N ASP A 243 -7.13 29.00 -5.71
CA ASP A 243 -8.06 30.03 -6.19
C ASP A 243 -9.53 29.67 -5.88
N ILE A 244 -9.75 28.59 -5.13
CA ILE A 244 -11.09 28.13 -4.76
C ILE A 244 -11.54 28.84 -3.48
N PRO A 245 -12.75 29.45 -3.48
CA PRO A 245 -13.35 30.03 -2.28
C PRO A 245 -13.51 29.00 -1.15
N LYS A 246 -13.22 29.41 0.09
CA LYS A 246 -13.10 28.48 1.24
C LYS A 246 -14.43 27.93 1.76
N ASP A 247 -15.52 28.56 1.37
CA ASP A 247 -16.91 28.15 1.59
C ASP A 247 -17.38 27.07 0.60
N GLN A 248 -16.64 26.83 -0.49
CA GLN A 248 -16.97 25.77 -1.45
C GLN A 248 -16.70 24.38 -0.88
N GLU A 249 -17.61 23.44 -1.17
CA GLU A 249 -17.46 22.04 -0.79
C GLU A 249 -16.36 21.36 -1.62
N VAL A 250 -15.40 20.73 -0.94
CA VAL A 250 -14.37 19.90 -1.57
C VAL A 250 -14.64 18.43 -1.28
N TYR A 251 -14.64 17.61 -2.32
CA TYR A 251 -14.82 16.17 -2.27
C TYR A 251 -13.49 15.49 -2.56
N MET A 252 -13.12 14.48 -1.78
CA MET A 252 -11.88 13.75 -2.01
C MET A 252 -12.05 12.25 -1.76
N TYR A 253 -11.30 11.46 -2.52
CA TYR A 253 -11.32 10.02 -2.37
C TYR A 253 -9.94 9.41 -2.57
N CYS A 254 -9.78 8.21 -2.00
CA CYS A 254 -8.65 7.33 -2.24
C CYS A 254 -9.11 5.88 -2.03
N THR A 255 -8.21 4.90 -2.17
CA THR A 255 -8.55 3.47 -2.10
C THR A 255 -9.32 3.09 -0.83
N GLY A 256 -8.82 3.46 0.35
CA GLY A 256 -9.35 3.01 1.64
C GLY A 256 -9.66 4.12 2.67
N GLY A 257 -9.46 5.39 2.32
CA GLY A 257 -9.81 6.55 3.16
C GLY A 257 -8.64 7.29 3.83
N ILE A 258 -7.57 6.59 4.25
CA ILE A 258 -6.50 7.18 5.09
C ILE A 258 -5.86 8.45 4.51
N ARG A 259 -5.61 8.48 3.20
CA ARG A 259 -5.02 9.65 2.52
C ARG A 259 -5.97 10.85 2.59
N CYS A 260 -7.27 10.63 2.43
CA CYS A 260 -8.28 11.69 2.47
C CYS A 260 -8.53 12.20 3.88
N SER A 261 -8.55 11.33 4.88
CA SER A 261 -8.61 11.77 6.28
C SER A 261 -7.47 12.72 6.61
N LYS A 262 -6.24 12.40 6.17
CA LYS A 262 -5.07 13.25 6.40
C LYS A 262 -5.07 14.51 5.52
N ALA A 263 -5.31 14.38 4.22
CA ALA A 263 -5.31 15.49 3.28
C ALA A 263 -6.40 16.51 3.59
N GLY A 264 -7.60 16.02 3.92
CA GLY A 264 -8.70 16.90 4.26
C GLY A 264 -8.56 17.54 5.64
N ALA A 265 -7.92 16.88 6.61
CA ALA A 265 -7.51 17.53 7.85
C ALA A 265 -6.56 18.71 7.59
N ILE A 266 -5.56 18.51 6.72
CA ILE A 266 -4.63 19.56 6.29
C ILE A 266 -5.38 20.68 5.55
N LEU A 267 -6.31 20.33 4.65
CA LEU A 267 -7.08 21.29 3.87
C LEU A 267 -8.00 22.16 4.75
N ARG A 268 -8.60 21.58 5.80
CA ARG A 268 -9.41 22.32 6.77
C ARG A 268 -8.54 23.16 7.71
N SER A 269 -7.51 22.57 8.32
CA SER A 269 -6.71 23.26 9.34
C SER A 269 -5.78 24.34 8.77
N ALA A 270 -5.08 24.02 7.68
CA ALA A 270 -4.08 24.91 7.09
C ALA A 270 -4.61 25.63 5.84
N GLY A 271 -5.53 25.01 5.09
CA GLY A 271 -6.13 25.58 3.88
C GLY A 271 -7.37 26.44 4.15
N GLY A 272 -7.95 26.37 5.36
CA GLY A 272 -9.10 27.17 5.78
C GLY A 272 -10.44 26.76 5.18
N PHE A 273 -10.53 25.59 4.51
CA PHE A 273 -11.79 25.13 3.93
C PHE A 273 -12.79 24.72 5.01
N GLU A 274 -14.02 25.18 4.88
CA GLU A 274 -15.08 24.90 5.86
C GLU A 274 -15.61 23.48 5.70
N THR A 275 -15.92 23.10 4.46
CA THR A 275 -16.61 21.85 4.14
C THR A 275 -15.76 20.95 3.25
N VAL A 276 -15.25 19.88 3.84
CA VAL A 276 -14.54 18.80 3.13
C VAL A 276 -15.26 17.48 3.36
N HIS A 277 -15.54 16.78 2.26
CA HIS A 277 -16.20 15.49 2.23
C HIS A 277 -15.26 14.41 1.72
N MET A 278 -15.37 13.22 2.29
CA MET A 278 -14.73 12.02 1.75
C MET A 278 -15.69 10.84 1.79
N VAL A 279 -15.50 9.86 0.90
CA VAL A 279 -16.24 8.60 0.98
C VAL A 279 -15.69 7.73 2.12
N ALA A 280 -16.57 7.35 3.04
CA ALA A 280 -16.26 6.46 4.14
C ALA A 280 -15.79 5.10 3.59
N GLY A 281 -14.62 4.65 4.04
CA GLY A 281 -14.00 3.41 3.55
C GLY A 281 -13.39 3.48 2.14
N GLY A 282 -13.38 4.65 1.49
CA GLY A 282 -12.73 4.84 0.20
C GLY A 282 -13.46 4.18 -0.98
N VAL A 283 -12.75 4.08 -2.11
CA VAL A 283 -13.24 3.41 -3.33
C VAL A 283 -13.59 1.94 -3.07
N THR A 284 -12.88 1.25 -2.17
CA THR A 284 -13.19 -0.15 -1.82
C THR A 284 -14.59 -0.29 -1.20
N ALA A 285 -14.96 0.57 -0.25
CA ALA A 285 -16.30 0.54 0.34
C ALA A 285 -17.38 0.97 -0.66
N TYR A 286 -17.09 1.98 -1.49
CA TYR A 286 -18.00 2.39 -2.56
C TYR A 286 -18.26 1.27 -3.57
N GLY A 287 -17.21 0.58 -4.02
CA GLY A 287 -17.31 -0.55 -4.94
C GLY A 287 -18.14 -1.70 -4.39
N ARG A 288 -17.92 -2.06 -3.12
CA ARG A 288 -18.72 -3.07 -2.43
C ARG A 288 -20.20 -2.66 -2.34
N TRP A 289 -20.46 -1.39 -2.03
CA TRP A 289 -21.82 -0.87 -1.99
C TRP A 289 -22.52 -0.94 -3.36
N ILE A 290 -21.83 -0.55 -4.45
CA ILE A 290 -22.34 -0.69 -5.82
C ILE A 290 -22.66 -2.14 -6.18
N GLN A 291 -21.74 -3.08 -5.88
CA GLN A 291 -21.94 -4.50 -6.17
C GLN A 291 -23.13 -5.12 -5.40
N ALA A 292 -23.50 -4.54 -4.26
CA ALA A 292 -24.63 -4.98 -3.46
C ALA A 292 -25.97 -4.40 -3.92
N GLN A 293 -26.01 -3.52 -4.93
CA GLN A 293 -27.27 -2.97 -5.45
C GLN A 293 -27.93 -3.96 -6.41
N GLU A 294 -29.19 -4.30 -6.16
CA GLU A 294 -29.97 -5.27 -6.95
C GLU A 294 -30.20 -4.80 -8.40
N ASP A 295 -30.45 -3.51 -8.60
CA ASP A 295 -30.83 -2.93 -9.90
C ASP A 295 -29.66 -2.58 -10.83
N LYS A 296 -28.46 -3.13 -10.59
CA LYS A 296 -27.22 -2.77 -11.33
C LYS A 296 -27.03 -1.25 -11.44
N MET A 297 -27.18 -0.54 -10.32
CA MET A 297 -26.98 0.89 -10.24
C MET A 297 -25.67 1.29 -10.94
N ARG A 298 -25.75 2.26 -11.86
CA ARG A 298 -24.57 2.73 -12.60
C ARG A 298 -23.55 3.29 -11.60
N SER A 299 -22.33 2.75 -11.62
CA SER A 299 -21.23 3.31 -10.83
C SER A 299 -20.78 4.68 -11.38
N LEU A 300 -20.63 5.68 -10.51
CA LEU A 300 -19.88 6.92 -10.81
C LEU A 300 -18.36 6.70 -10.82
N PHE A 301 -17.86 5.61 -10.23
CA PHE A 301 -16.47 5.22 -10.34
C PHE A 301 -16.29 4.33 -11.58
N ARG A 302 -15.45 4.75 -12.50
CA ARG A 302 -15.17 4.05 -13.75
C ARG A 302 -13.95 3.15 -13.59
N GLY A 303 -14.03 1.93 -14.11
CA GLY A 303 -12.93 0.97 -14.22
C GLY A 303 -12.55 0.27 -12.93
N LYS A 304 -11.23 0.16 -12.69
CA LYS A 304 -10.63 -0.66 -11.64
C LYS A 304 -10.06 0.18 -10.51
N ASN A 305 -10.31 -0.21 -9.26
CA ASN A 305 -9.64 0.37 -8.11
C ASN A 305 -8.30 -0.34 -7.87
N PHE A 306 -7.18 0.36 -7.88
CA PHE A 306 -5.87 -0.24 -7.59
C PHE A 306 -5.75 -0.64 -6.10
N THR A 307 -5.29 -1.87 -5.82
CA THR A 307 -5.01 -2.36 -4.46
C THR A 307 -3.52 -2.56 -4.22
N PHE A 308 -3.09 -2.31 -2.99
CA PHE A 308 -1.68 -2.42 -2.57
C PHE A 308 -1.35 -3.83 -2.10
N ASP A 309 -1.79 -4.84 -2.83
CA ASP A 309 -1.59 -6.25 -2.50
C ASP A 309 -1.50 -7.08 -3.79
N ALA A 310 -1.40 -8.41 -3.68
CA ALA A 310 -1.16 -9.26 -4.83
C ALA A 310 -2.23 -9.18 -5.94
N ARG A 311 -3.42 -8.66 -5.64
CA ARG A 311 -4.52 -8.54 -6.62
C ARG A 311 -4.28 -7.41 -7.63
N LEU A 312 -3.52 -6.39 -7.25
CA LEU A 312 -3.23 -5.19 -8.06
C LEU A 312 -4.50 -4.55 -8.65
N GLY A 313 -5.62 -4.71 -7.96
CA GLY A 313 -6.86 -4.00 -8.19
C GLY A 313 -8.12 -4.86 -8.13
N GLU A 314 -9.24 -4.19 -7.85
CA GLU A 314 -10.60 -4.73 -7.77
C GLU A 314 -11.47 -4.04 -8.82
N ARG A 315 -12.22 -4.83 -9.60
CA ARG A 315 -13.14 -4.32 -10.63
C ARG A 315 -14.33 -3.63 -9.98
N ILE A 316 -14.61 -2.37 -10.36
CA ILE A 316 -15.77 -1.62 -9.86
C ILE A 316 -16.81 -1.40 -10.95
N SER A 317 -16.38 -1.06 -12.18
CA SER A 317 -17.23 -1.05 -13.37
C SER A 317 -16.56 -1.76 -14.54
N ASP A 318 -17.35 -2.12 -15.55
CA ASP A 318 -16.89 -2.91 -16.70
C ASP A 318 -15.98 -2.15 -17.67
N GLU A 319 -15.82 -0.84 -17.48
CA GLU A 319 -15.00 0.00 -18.34
C GLU A 319 -13.51 -0.31 -18.18
N VAL A 320 -12.80 -0.43 -19.30
CA VAL A 320 -11.34 -0.57 -19.33
C VAL A 320 -10.74 0.74 -19.84
N LEU A 321 -10.08 1.48 -18.95
CA LEU A 321 -9.67 2.88 -19.21
C LEU A 321 -8.21 3.03 -19.67
N SER A 322 -7.46 1.93 -19.70
CA SER A 322 -6.04 1.93 -20.03
C SER A 322 -5.69 1.01 -21.18
N GLN A 323 -4.47 1.14 -21.67
CA GLN A 323 -3.90 0.31 -22.72
C GLN A 323 -2.64 -0.38 -22.19
N CYS A 324 -2.34 -1.54 -22.78
CA CYS A 324 -1.08 -2.23 -22.62
C CYS A 324 0.05 -1.30 -23.05
N HIS A 325 0.97 -0.98 -22.13
CA HIS A 325 2.11 -0.11 -22.43
C HIS A 325 3.03 -0.71 -23.49
N ILE A 326 3.00 -2.03 -23.67
CA ILE A 326 3.85 -2.72 -24.65
C ILE A 326 3.23 -2.63 -26.05
N CYS A 327 1.98 -3.07 -26.25
CA CYS A 327 1.38 -3.22 -27.58
C CYS A 327 0.20 -2.30 -27.90
N GLY A 328 -0.27 -1.46 -26.98
CA GLY A 328 -1.42 -0.58 -27.19
C GLY A 328 -2.80 -1.24 -27.05
N HIS A 329 -2.88 -2.57 -26.91
CA HIS A 329 -4.17 -3.26 -26.72
C HIS A 329 -4.86 -2.83 -25.41
N THR A 330 -6.17 -2.57 -25.47
CA THR A 330 -6.98 -2.18 -24.31
C THR A 330 -6.94 -3.24 -23.21
N CYS A 331 -6.40 -2.88 -22.04
CA CYS A 331 -6.37 -3.73 -20.85
C CYS A 331 -6.02 -2.88 -19.62
N ASP A 332 -6.24 -3.38 -18.42
CA ASP A 332 -5.97 -2.67 -17.15
C ASP A 332 -5.33 -3.55 -16.08
N SER A 333 -4.70 -4.65 -16.54
CA SER A 333 -3.95 -5.55 -15.68
C SER A 333 -2.56 -4.99 -15.42
N PHE A 334 -2.32 -4.54 -14.19
CA PHE A 334 -0.99 -4.20 -13.74
C PHE A 334 -0.12 -5.44 -13.51
N THR A 335 1.15 -5.29 -13.81
CA THR A 335 2.21 -6.21 -13.45
C THR A 335 3.49 -5.44 -13.21
N ASN A 336 4.52 -6.11 -12.71
CA ASN A 336 5.85 -5.54 -12.60
C ASN A 336 6.81 -6.30 -13.52
N CYS A 337 7.73 -5.59 -14.18
CA CYS A 337 8.81 -6.19 -14.99
C CYS A 337 9.73 -7.11 -14.16
N VAL A 338 9.74 -8.42 -14.42
CA VAL A 338 10.44 -9.42 -13.58
C VAL A 338 11.96 -9.26 -13.50
N ASN A 339 12.58 -8.46 -14.37
CA ASN A 339 13.97 -8.03 -14.18
C ASN A 339 14.09 -7.20 -12.89
N ALA A 340 14.87 -7.69 -11.91
CA ALA A 340 15.03 -7.07 -10.59
C ALA A 340 15.48 -5.60 -10.67
N SER A 341 16.42 -5.31 -11.56
CA SER A 341 16.98 -3.97 -11.75
C SER A 341 15.99 -3.01 -12.40
N CYS A 342 14.92 -3.50 -13.02
CA CYS A 342 13.88 -2.69 -13.63
C CYS A 342 12.68 -2.57 -12.67
N ASN A 343 12.01 -3.68 -12.37
CA ASN A 343 10.84 -3.74 -11.47
C ASN A 343 9.72 -2.72 -11.79
N LEU A 344 9.71 -2.15 -12.99
CA LEU A 344 8.73 -1.15 -13.44
C LEU A 344 7.31 -1.67 -13.30
N LEU A 345 6.42 -0.89 -12.68
CA LEU A 345 4.99 -1.17 -12.65
C LEU A 345 4.38 -0.71 -13.98
N LEU A 346 3.74 -1.62 -14.71
CA LEU A 346 3.12 -1.33 -16.01
C LEU A 346 1.81 -2.09 -16.18
N VAL A 347 0.91 -1.52 -16.97
CA VAL A 347 -0.24 -2.24 -17.52
C VAL A 347 0.23 -3.08 -18.72
N ALA A 348 -0.01 -4.39 -18.68
CA ALA A 348 0.36 -5.33 -19.74
C ALA A 348 -0.69 -6.42 -19.94
N CYS A 349 -1.10 -6.65 -21.19
CA CYS A 349 -2.05 -7.71 -21.53
C CYS A 349 -1.42 -9.11 -21.38
N SER A 350 -2.25 -10.14 -21.28
CA SER A 350 -1.81 -11.54 -21.15
C SER A 350 -0.82 -11.95 -22.26
N ASN A 351 -1.10 -11.55 -23.51
CA ASN A 351 -0.26 -11.85 -24.66
C ASN A 351 1.15 -11.24 -24.53
N CYS A 352 1.27 -9.97 -24.16
CA CYS A 352 2.58 -9.35 -23.95
C CYS A 352 3.29 -9.92 -22.72
N ARG A 353 2.54 -10.25 -21.66
CA ARG A 353 3.10 -10.89 -20.47
C ARG A 353 3.70 -12.26 -20.79
N ALA A 354 3.04 -13.06 -21.63
CA ALA A 354 3.56 -14.35 -22.08
C ALA A 354 4.75 -14.16 -23.05
N ARG A 355 4.54 -13.39 -24.12
CA ARG A 355 5.55 -13.11 -25.16
C ARG A 355 6.87 -12.65 -24.58
N PHE A 356 6.84 -11.68 -23.67
CA PHE A 356 8.04 -11.05 -23.14
C PHE A 356 8.49 -11.60 -21.78
N LYS A 357 8.14 -12.85 -21.45
CA LYS A 357 8.53 -13.53 -20.19
C LYS A 357 8.32 -12.66 -18.94
N HIS A 358 7.17 -11.99 -18.85
CA HIS A 358 6.78 -11.06 -17.77
C HIS A 358 7.69 -9.83 -17.56
N THR A 359 8.46 -9.43 -18.58
CA THR A 359 9.26 -8.19 -18.54
C THR A 359 8.48 -6.97 -19.01
N CYS A 360 9.12 -5.79 -19.00
CA CYS A 360 8.56 -4.58 -19.60
C CYS A 360 8.57 -4.57 -21.14
N GLY A 361 8.97 -5.66 -21.78
CA GLY A 361 9.04 -5.80 -23.22
C GLY A 361 10.26 -5.15 -23.87
N ARG A 362 11.01 -4.27 -23.19
CA ARG A 362 12.27 -3.74 -23.72
C ARG A 362 13.29 -4.87 -23.97
N PRO A 363 14.02 -4.87 -25.11
CA PRO A 363 14.95 -5.94 -25.46
C PRO A 363 15.98 -6.24 -24.37
N GLU A 364 16.49 -5.21 -23.70
CA GLU A 364 17.53 -5.35 -22.67
C GLU A 364 16.98 -6.08 -21.43
N CYS A 365 15.72 -5.83 -21.07
CA CYS A 365 15.06 -6.54 -19.98
C CYS A 365 14.65 -7.96 -20.37
N TYR A 366 14.17 -8.15 -21.60
CA TYR A 366 13.81 -9.46 -22.12
C TYR A 366 15.03 -10.38 -22.13
N LYS A 367 16.15 -9.93 -22.70
CA LYS A 367 17.40 -10.69 -22.79
C LYS A 367 17.93 -11.14 -21.43
N VAL A 368 17.92 -10.27 -20.41
CA VAL A 368 18.32 -10.63 -19.03
C VAL A 368 17.52 -11.80 -18.48
N VAL A 369 16.24 -11.87 -18.82
CA VAL A 369 15.34 -12.92 -18.35
C VAL A 369 15.48 -14.17 -19.20
N GLU A 370 15.63 -14.02 -20.51
CA GLU A 370 15.90 -15.12 -21.45
C GLU A 370 17.20 -15.84 -21.13
N ASP A 371 18.32 -15.12 -20.98
CA ASP A 371 19.63 -15.68 -20.62
C ASP A 371 19.56 -16.50 -19.32
N TYR A 372 18.76 -16.04 -18.35
CA TYR A 372 18.53 -16.77 -17.11
C TYR A 372 17.82 -18.11 -17.32
N TYR A 373 16.79 -18.14 -18.17
CA TYR A 373 16.03 -19.36 -18.46
C TYR A 373 16.82 -20.35 -19.30
N ASP A 374 17.62 -19.87 -20.27
CA ASP A 374 18.30 -20.72 -21.24
C ASP A 374 19.61 -21.29 -20.70
N GLN A 375 20.39 -20.48 -19.98
CA GLN A 375 21.74 -20.87 -19.56
C GLN A 375 21.76 -21.48 -18.16
N GLY A 376 20.72 -21.23 -17.34
CA GLY A 376 20.77 -21.49 -15.90
C GLY A 376 21.88 -20.70 -15.17
N VAL A 377 22.59 -19.82 -15.89
CA VAL A 377 23.67 -18.97 -15.40
C VAL A 377 23.05 -17.68 -14.89
N GLY A 378 22.48 -17.76 -13.69
CA GLY A 378 21.91 -16.60 -13.02
C GLY A 378 21.24 -17.03 -11.72
N ARG A 379 20.90 -16.05 -10.88
CA ARG A 379 20.14 -16.30 -9.67
C ARG A 379 18.69 -15.90 -9.94
N SER A 380 17.76 -16.86 -9.91
CA SER A 380 16.38 -16.50 -9.61
C SER A 380 16.31 -16.21 -8.14
N PHE A 381 15.72 -15.08 -7.82
CA PHE A 381 15.21 -14.85 -6.50
C PHE A 381 13.72 -15.08 -6.58
N LYS A 382 13.24 -16.15 -5.96
CA LYS A 382 11.88 -16.09 -5.40
C LYS A 382 11.96 -15.00 -4.35
N LYS A 383 11.41 -13.82 -4.64
CA LYS A 383 11.48 -12.70 -3.70
C LYS A 383 10.78 -13.10 -2.39
N LEU A 384 11.57 -13.51 -1.41
CA LEU A 384 11.16 -13.79 -0.03
C LEU A 384 11.00 -12.45 0.68
N GLY A 385 9.88 -11.78 0.41
CA GLY A 385 9.52 -10.49 1.01
C GLY A 385 9.13 -9.41 -0.01
N ASP A 386 7.99 -8.77 0.24
CA ASP A 386 7.27 -7.80 -0.60
C ASP A 386 6.67 -8.34 -1.94
N TYR A 387 5.78 -9.33 -1.73
CA TYR A 387 4.50 -9.74 -2.36
C TYR A 387 4.35 -10.18 -3.85
N SER A 388 3.56 -11.27 -3.98
CA SER A 388 3.36 -12.28 -5.04
C SER A 388 4.51 -13.29 -5.20
N GLU A 389 4.19 -14.55 -5.56
CA GLU A 389 5.16 -15.59 -5.99
C GLU A 389 5.78 -15.20 -7.34
N ARG A 390 6.27 -13.98 -7.40
CA ARG A 390 6.87 -13.41 -8.57
C ARG A 390 8.32 -13.78 -8.52
N THR A 391 8.70 -14.66 -9.44
CA THR A 391 10.09 -14.86 -9.81
C THR A 391 10.62 -13.51 -10.27
N VAL A 392 11.63 -13.02 -9.57
CA VAL A 392 12.40 -11.86 -9.98
C VAL A 392 13.75 -12.39 -10.43
N VAL A 393 14.19 -11.94 -11.61
CA VAL A 393 15.36 -12.46 -12.30
C VAL A 393 16.45 -11.39 -12.34
N GLY A 394 17.68 -11.81 -12.05
CA GLY A 394 18.90 -11.05 -12.29
C GLY A 394 19.40 -10.22 -11.11
N VAL A 395 20.73 -10.15 -10.98
CA VAL A 395 21.46 -9.02 -10.44
C VAL A 395 22.45 -8.65 -11.54
N GLY A 396 22.45 -7.41 -12.06
CA GLY A 396 23.61 -6.93 -12.84
C GLY A 396 23.35 -6.13 -14.12
N ALA A 397 22.22 -6.25 -14.83
CA ALA A 397 21.91 -5.30 -15.90
C ALA A 397 21.23 -4.08 -15.29
N SER A 398 21.92 -2.94 -15.21
CA SER A 398 21.33 -1.69 -14.74
C SER A 398 20.24 -1.25 -15.70
N CYS A 399 19.03 -1.04 -15.17
CA CYS A 399 18.00 -0.34 -15.91
C CYS A 399 18.26 1.16 -15.83
N GLU A 400 17.99 1.90 -16.90
CA GLU A 400 18.25 3.36 -16.97
C GLU A 400 17.38 4.20 -16.03
N HIS A 401 16.34 3.61 -15.42
CA HIS A 401 15.45 4.31 -14.49
C HIS A 401 15.58 3.77 -13.05
N PRO A 402 15.26 4.60 -12.04
CA PRO A 402 15.20 4.14 -10.65
C PRO A 402 14.22 2.98 -10.50
N HIS A 403 14.63 1.95 -9.75
CA HIS A 403 13.84 0.72 -9.52
C HIS A 403 13.06 0.74 -8.20
N ASP A 404 13.37 1.71 -7.34
CA ASP A 404 12.78 1.94 -6.03
C ASP A 404 11.63 2.96 -6.04
N THR A 405 11.42 3.67 -7.15
CA THR A 405 10.32 4.61 -7.34
C THR A 405 9.20 4.02 -8.20
N ARG A 406 8.00 4.62 -8.09
CA ARG A 406 6.86 4.32 -8.98
C ARG A 406 6.83 5.28 -10.15
N ILE A 407 7.94 5.33 -10.89
CA ILE A 407 8.06 6.10 -12.12
C ILE A 407 6.95 5.70 -13.10
N ARG A 408 6.46 6.66 -13.88
CA ARG A 408 5.43 6.43 -14.87
C ARG A 408 5.95 5.53 -15.99
N ALA A 409 5.20 4.48 -16.31
CA ALA A 409 5.61 3.53 -17.34
C ALA A 409 5.84 4.19 -18.71
N SER A 410 5.03 5.19 -19.10
CA SER A 410 5.23 5.91 -20.36
C SER A 410 6.51 6.78 -20.39
N GLN A 411 7.01 7.23 -19.24
CA GLN A 411 8.33 7.90 -19.18
C GLN A 411 9.49 6.94 -19.49
N VAL A 412 9.28 5.64 -19.29
CA VAL A 412 10.29 4.60 -19.52
C VAL A 412 10.10 3.89 -20.86
N LEU A 413 8.85 3.66 -21.26
CA LEU A 413 8.47 2.80 -22.39
C LEU A 413 7.97 3.59 -23.61
N GLY A 414 7.73 4.90 -23.48
CA GLY A 414 7.06 5.70 -24.50
C GLY A 414 5.54 5.53 -24.48
N GLU A 415 4.90 5.91 -25.58
CA GLU A 415 3.46 5.74 -25.76
C GLU A 415 3.11 4.26 -25.98
N PRO A 416 1.87 3.84 -25.66
CA PRO A 416 1.43 2.46 -25.89
C PRO A 416 1.72 2.00 -27.33
N GLY A 417 2.51 0.93 -27.46
CA GLY A 417 2.95 0.39 -28.76
C GLY A 417 4.37 0.77 -29.16
N ASP A 418 4.99 1.77 -28.53
CA ASP A 418 6.38 2.17 -28.86
C ASP A 418 7.41 1.09 -28.53
N VAL A 419 7.14 0.25 -27.52
CA VAL A 419 7.98 -0.93 -27.26
C VAL A 419 8.02 -1.83 -28.49
N MET A 420 6.88 -2.09 -29.15
CA MET A 420 6.84 -2.92 -30.37
C MET A 420 7.63 -2.28 -31.51
N LYS A 421 7.48 -0.96 -31.70
CA LYS A 421 8.23 -0.21 -32.72
C LYS A 421 9.74 -0.25 -32.46
N LYS A 422 10.16 -0.21 -31.18
CA LYS A 422 11.58 -0.30 -30.82
C LYS A 422 12.20 -1.65 -31.25
N TRP A 423 11.47 -2.76 -31.16
CA TRP A 423 11.96 -4.05 -31.67
C TRP A 423 12.17 -4.03 -33.18
N GLU A 424 11.19 -3.50 -33.92
CA GLU A 424 11.25 -3.35 -35.38
C GLU A 424 12.42 -2.45 -35.81
N GLN A 425 12.60 -1.29 -35.17
CA GLN A 425 13.69 -0.35 -35.43
C GLN A 425 15.08 -0.95 -35.20
N LEU A 426 15.20 -1.88 -34.24
CA LEU A 426 16.45 -2.59 -33.97
C LEU A 426 16.66 -3.81 -34.88
N GLY A 427 15.73 -4.10 -35.80
CA GLY A 427 15.77 -5.29 -36.66
C GLY A 427 15.64 -6.59 -35.87
N LEU A 428 15.03 -6.56 -34.68
CA LEU A 428 14.85 -7.72 -33.82
C LEU A 428 13.51 -8.39 -34.11
N GLU A 429 13.53 -9.70 -34.32
CA GLU A 429 12.29 -10.49 -34.37
C GLU A 429 11.62 -10.51 -32.99
N LEU A 430 10.31 -10.33 -32.98
CA LEU A 430 9.52 -10.41 -31.75
C LEU A 430 9.52 -11.85 -31.24
N PRO A 431 9.64 -12.08 -29.91
CA PRO A 431 9.50 -13.41 -29.35
C PRO A 431 8.13 -14.03 -29.71
N PRO A 432 8.05 -15.37 -29.80
CA PRO A 432 6.78 -16.04 -30.07
C PRO A 432 5.75 -15.77 -28.96
N LEU A 433 4.45 -15.83 -29.28
CA LEU A 433 3.39 -15.62 -28.28
C LEU A 433 3.33 -16.73 -27.22
N ASN A 434 3.71 -17.95 -27.61
CA ASN A 434 3.59 -19.16 -26.80
C ASN A 434 4.93 -19.59 -26.19
N THR A 435 5.78 -18.64 -25.81
CA THR A 435 7.03 -18.97 -25.10
C THR A 435 6.66 -19.60 -23.75
N PRO A 436 7.04 -20.86 -23.48
CA PRO A 436 6.85 -21.45 -22.16
C PRO A 436 7.61 -20.62 -21.11
N VAL A 437 6.99 -20.37 -19.96
CA VAL A 437 7.54 -19.56 -18.86
C VAL A 437 7.95 -20.43 -17.68
#